data_AF-A0A196MST4-F1
#
_entry.id   AF-A0A196MST4-F1
#
_cell.length_a   1.000
_cell.length_b   1.000
_cell.length_c   1.000
_cell.angle_alpha   90.00
_cell.angle_beta   90.00
_cell.angle_gamma   90.00
#
_symmetry.space_group_name_H-M   'P 1'
#
loop_
_entity.id
_entity.type
_entity.pdbx_description
1 polymer ?
#
loop_
_entity_poly.entity_id
_entity_poly.type
_entity_poly.pdbx_seq_one_letter_code
_entity_poly.pdbx_strand_id
1 'polypeptide(L)'
;MVAGGGLGALVGMAALWLRYGADSGDASRDPGMVRIEAGAPAAADPAHLFTPAAIVELPALPGQIVAQVKKAYPLLTDVAFRCAAKGCAVTATIPPPTDDAFLEKRQEMLLGGLARTLETMGYAAEGPVQMEEESENLYHIRLPARPARPRG
;
A
#
# COMPACT_ATOMS: atom_id res chain seq x y z
N MET A 1 23.68 48.96 24.38
CA MET A 1 23.09 48.15 25.46
C MET A 1 22.98 46.74 24.91
N VAL A 2 23.93 45.83 25.19
CA VAL A 2 24.00 44.92 26.37
C VAL A 2 22.69 44.12 26.50
N ALA A 3 22.62 42.80 26.66
CA ALA A 3 23.52 41.64 26.58
C ALA A 3 22.63 40.42 26.99
N GLY A 4 23.14 39.20 26.79
CA GLY A 4 22.65 37.98 27.45
C GLY A 4 22.08 37.00 26.43
N GLY A 5 22.72 35.87 26.11
CA GLY A 5 23.36 34.90 27.00
C GLY A 5 22.31 33.84 27.36
N GLY A 6 22.49 32.52 27.28
CA GLY A 6 23.62 31.62 27.06
C GLY A 6 23.02 30.19 27.06
N LEU A 7 23.59 29.26 26.30
CA LEU A 7 24.22 28.02 26.79
C LEU A 7 23.34 26.98 27.51
N GLY A 8 23.35 25.75 26.95
CA GLY A 8 22.97 24.50 27.61
C GLY A 8 21.95 23.71 26.79
N ALA A 9 22.11 22.44 26.43
CA ALA A 9 23.11 21.45 26.76
C ALA A 9 23.15 20.38 25.64
N LEU A 10 24.35 19.86 25.38
CA LEU A 10 24.58 18.60 24.67
C LEU A 10 24.13 17.42 25.55
N VAL A 11 24.08 16.24 24.93
CA VAL A 11 24.29 14.89 25.48
C VAL A 11 23.06 13.98 25.45
N GLY A 12 23.13 13.00 24.53
CA GLY A 12 23.01 11.60 24.90
C GLY A 12 21.66 10.92 24.65
N MET A 13 21.58 10.14 23.56
CA MET A 13 21.16 8.73 23.64
C MET A 13 21.39 8.06 22.28
N ALA A 14 22.67 7.77 22.00
CA ALA A 14 23.04 6.67 21.13
C ALA A 14 23.18 5.41 22.00
N ALA A 15 22.80 4.27 21.43
CA ALA A 15 23.06 2.91 21.92
C ALA A 15 22.31 2.48 23.18
N LEU A 16 21.15 1.83 22.99
CA LEU A 16 20.76 0.65 23.76
C LEU A 16 19.76 -0.16 22.91
N TRP A 17 19.76 -1.49 23.05
CA TRP A 17 18.99 -2.50 22.29
C TRP A 17 19.69 -3.17 21.09
N LEU A 18 20.97 -3.50 21.27
CA LEU A 18 21.57 -4.72 20.71
C LEU A 18 21.87 -5.66 21.89
N ARG A 19 20.85 -6.41 22.34
CA ARG A 19 21.04 -7.45 23.36
C ARG A 19 19.84 -8.40 23.39
N TYR A 20 19.98 -9.55 22.74
CA TYR A 20 19.70 -10.91 23.26
C TYR A 20 19.67 -11.90 22.09
N GLY A 21 20.87 -12.24 21.61
CA GLY A 21 21.15 -13.50 20.94
C GLY A 21 22.27 -14.18 21.71
N ALA A 22 21.94 -15.26 22.41
CA ALA A 22 22.83 -16.30 22.94
C ALA A 22 22.00 -17.19 23.87
N ASP A 23 21.32 -18.19 23.31
CA ASP A 23 20.94 -19.36 24.10
C ASP A 23 22.13 -20.32 24.03
N SER A 24 22.89 -20.32 25.13
CA SER A 24 24.03 -21.19 25.36
C SER A 24 23.51 -22.54 25.87
N GLY A 25 23.40 -23.52 24.97
CA GLY A 25 23.34 -24.93 25.34
C GLY A 25 24.75 -25.52 25.27
N ASP A 26 25.47 -25.47 26.40
CA ASP A 26 26.81 -26.01 26.57
C ASP A 26 26.80 -27.54 26.77
N ALA A 27 27.81 -28.19 26.18
CA ALA A 27 28.41 -29.50 26.46
C ALA A 27 27.55 -30.72 26.85
N SER A 28 27.65 -31.78 26.05
CA SER A 28 28.46 -32.94 26.47
C SER A 28 28.75 -33.88 25.29
N ARG A 29 30.01 -34.25 25.17
CA ARG A 29 30.59 -35.07 24.10
C ARG A 29 30.80 -36.46 24.69
N ASP A 30 29.96 -37.42 24.33
CA ASP A 30 30.19 -38.84 24.58
C ASP A 30 30.24 -39.59 23.24
N PRO A 31 31.37 -40.20 22.88
CA PRO A 31 31.53 -40.89 21.61
C PRO A 31 31.16 -42.37 21.73
N GLY A 32 30.11 -42.79 21.02
CA GLY A 32 29.95 -44.18 20.60
C GLY A 32 28.79 -44.93 21.26
N MET A 33 27.63 -44.87 20.62
CA MET A 33 26.83 -46.04 20.22
C MET A 33 25.60 -45.54 19.45
N VAL A 34 25.49 -45.89 18.17
CA VAL A 34 24.29 -45.65 17.37
C VAL A 34 23.31 -46.77 17.65
N ARG A 35 22.28 -46.50 18.45
CA ARG A 35 21.14 -47.40 18.61
C ARG A 35 20.15 -47.12 17.48
N ILE A 36 20.14 -47.96 16.46
CA ILE A 36 19.11 -47.94 15.41
C ILE A 36 17.89 -48.68 15.97
N GLU A 37 16.93 -47.96 16.53
CA GLU A 37 15.58 -48.53 16.70
C GLU A 37 14.90 -48.48 15.33
N ALA A 38 14.73 -49.66 14.72
CA ALA A 38 13.86 -49.85 13.57
C ALA A 38 12.41 -49.68 14.03
N GLY A 39 11.99 -48.43 14.19
CA GLY A 39 10.57 -48.08 14.28
C GLY A 39 9.92 -48.49 12.97
N ALA A 40 8.91 -49.36 13.06
CA ALA A 40 8.08 -49.77 11.94
C ALA A 40 7.61 -48.53 11.15
N PRO A 41 7.53 -48.58 9.80
CA PRO A 41 6.94 -47.49 9.06
C PRO A 41 5.44 -47.47 9.39
N ALA A 42 5.06 -46.67 10.38
CA ALA A 42 3.71 -46.15 10.46
C ALA A 42 3.48 -45.41 9.14
N ALA A 43 2.53 -45.90 8.36
CA ALA A 43 2.12 -45.28 7.11
C ALA A 43 1.93 -43.78 7.35
N ALA A 44 2.89 -42.99 6.88
CA ALA A 44 2.76 -41.56 6.83
C ALA A 44 1.67 -41.31 5.78
N ASP A 45 0.46 -41.09 6.26
CA ASP A 45 -0.63 -40.52 5.48
C ASP A 45 -0.08 -39.25 4.83
N PRO A 46 0.06 -39.18 3.49
CA PRO A 46 0.41 -37.92 2.85
C PRO A 46 -0.88 -37.09 2.85
N ALA A 47 -1.24 -36.58 4.02
CA ALA A 47 -2.04 -35.38 4.13
C ALA A 47 -1.20 -34.27 3.49
N HIS A 48 -1.28 -34.20 2.16
CA HIS A 48 -0.80 -33.08 1.37
C HIS A 48 -1.32 -31.83 2.05
N LEU A 49 -0.42 -31.13 2.73
CA LEU A 49 -0.59 -29.77 3.20
C LEU A 49 -0.82 -28.91 1.94
N PHE A 50 -2.04 -28.93 1.42
CA PHE A 50 -2.55 -27.91 0.54
C PHE A 50 -2.71 -26.66 1.40
N THR A 51 -1.60 -25.97 1.65
CA THR A 51 -1.68 -24.54 1.92
C THR A 51 -2.33 -23.94 0.67
N PRO A 52 -3.50 -23.28 0.79
CA PRO A 52 -4.07 -22.59 -0.36
C PRO A 52 -3.02 -21.59 -0.84
N ALA A 53 -2.58 -21.76 -2.08
CA ALA A 53 -1.70 -20.78 -2.71
C ALA A 53 -2.39 -19.43 -2.56
N ALA A 54 -1.73 -18.48 -1.88
CA ALA A 54 -2.22 -17.13 -1.74
C ALA A 54 -2.59 -16.64 -3.15
N ILE A 55 -3.87 -16.34 -3.36
CA ILE A 55 -4.34 -15.80 -4.63
C ILE A 55 -3.66 -14.44 -4.75
N VAL A 56 -2.65 -14.36 -5.61
CA VAL A 56 -2.02 -13.09 -5.94
C VAL A 56 -3.04 -12.36 -6.80
N GLU A 57 -3.83 -11.47 -6.20
CA GLU A 57 -4.66 -10.54 -6.97
C GLU A 57 -3.73 -9.64 -7.78
N LEU A 58 -3.70 -9.85 -9.09
CA LEU A 58 -2.97 -8.96 -9.99
C LEU A 58 -3.71 -7.61 -10.05
N PRO A 59 -2.99 -6.48 -10.00
CA PRO A 59 -3.61 -5.18 -10.18
C PRO A 59 -4.29 -5.09 -11.55
N ALA A 60 -5.42 -4.39 -11.60
CA ALA A 60 -6.20 -4.25 -12.82
C ALA A 60 -5.41 -3.55 -13.94
N LEU A 61 -5.73 -3.89 -15.19
CA LEU A 61 -5.11 -3.26 -16.35
C LEU A 61 -5.54 -1.78 -16.47
N PRO A 62 -4.69 -0.87 -17.01
CA PRO A 62 -4.99 0.55 -17.14
C PRO A 62 -6.33 0.87 -17.80
N GLY A 63 -6.70 0.14 -18.87
CA GLY A 63 -7.97 0.32 -19.56
C GLY A 63 -9.19 -0.01 -18.70
N GLN A 64 -9.08 -1.01 -17.80
CA GLN A 64 -10.15 -1.38 -16.89
C GLN A 64 -10.35 -0.31 -15.81
N ILE A 65 -9.25 0.27 -15.30
CA ILE A 65 -9.29 1.36 -14.33
C ILE A 65 -10.01 2.57 -14.94
N VAL A 66 -9.62 2.97 -16.16
CA VAL A 66 -10.28 4.09 -16.85
C VAL A 66 -11.77 3.83 -17.05
N ALA A 67 -12.14 2.62 -17.49
CA ALA A 67 -13.54 2.26 -17.68
C ALA A 67 -14.33 2.30 -16.36
N GLN A 68 -13.76 1.77 -15.28
CA GLN A 68 -14.41 1.73 -13.97
C GLN A 68 -14.54 3.13 -13.36
N VAL A 69 -13.51 3.97 -13.48
CA VAL A 69 -13.55 5.37 -13.01
C VAL A 69 -14.62 6.16 -13.77
N LYS A 70 -14.70 6.02 -15.10
CA LYS A 70 -15.77 6.66 -15.90
C LYS A 70 -17.16 6.17 -15.51
N LYS A 71 -17.30 4.89 -15.17
CA LYS A 71 -18.56 4.31 -14.71
C LYS A 71 -18.96 4.83 -13.32
N ALA A 72 -18.01 4.94 -12.40
CA ALA A 72 -18.25 5.42 -11.04
C ALA A 72 -18.51 6.94 -10.99
N TYR A 73 -17.82 7.70 -11.85
CA TYR A 73 -17.86 9.16 -11.91
C TYR A 73 -18.08 9.62 -13.35
N PRO A 74 -19.34 9.56 -13.85
CA PRO A 74 -19.68 10.02 -15.20
C PRO A 74 -19.42 11.51 -15.44
N LEU A 75 -19.26 12.28 -14.36
CA LEU A 75 -18.93 13.69 -14.37
C LEU A 75 -17.52 13.99 -14.91
N LEU A 76 -16.63 12.99 -14.94
CA LEU A 76 -15.24 13.18 -15.35
C LEU A 76 -15.07 13.07 -16.87
N THR A 77 -14.34 14.01 -17.45
CA THR A 77 -13.86 13.92 -18.84
C THR A 77 -12.36 13.60 -18.88
N ASP A 78 -11.88 13.18 -20.04
CA ASP A 78 -10.43 12.97 -20.30
C ASP A 78 -9.71 12.04 -19.30
N VAL A 79 -10.46 11.09 -18.72
CA VAL A 79 -9.94 10.15 -17.75
C VAL A 79 -8.83 9.30 -18.37
N ALA A 80 -7.65 9.34 -17.76
CA ALA A 80 -6.51 8.51 -18.12
C ALA A 80 -5.88 7.90 -16.87
N PHE A 81 -5.33 6.70 -17.03
CA PHE A 81 -4.49 6.07 -16.02
C PHE A 81 -3.13 5.75 -16.65
N ARG A 82 -2.06 6.28 -16.07
CA ARG A 82 -0.71 6.07 -16.58
C ARG A 82 0.24 5.72 -15.44
N CYS A 83 1.10 4.75 -15.70
CA CYS A 83 2.22 4.39 -14.83
C CYS A 83 3.53 4.84 -15.49
N ALA A 84 4.35 5.55 -14.72
CA ALA A 84 5.68 5.98 -15.10
C ALA A 84 6.70 5.50 -14.06
N ALA A 85 7.98 5.78 -14.26
CA ALA A 85 9.05 5.38 -13.33
C ALA A 85 8.85 5.90 -11.89
N LYS A 86 8.08 6.98 -11.71
CA LYS A 86 7.79 7.61 -10.42
C LYS A 86 6.48 7.11 -9.76
N GLY A 87 5.77 6.16 -10.36
CA GLY A 87 4.48 5.65 -9.87
C GLY A 87 3.36 5.77 -10.90
N CYS A 88 2.15 5.39 -10.49
CA CYS A 88 0.95 5.51 -11.31
C CYS A 88 0.13 6.73 -10.90
N ALA A 89 -0.72 7.21 -11.80
CA ALA A 89 -1.69 8.24 -11.47
C ALA A 89 -2.94 8.11 -12.34
N VAL A 90 -4.09 8.40 -11.73
CA VAL A 90 -5.29 8.78 -12.47
C VAL A 90 -5.24 10.27 -12.72
N THR A 91 -5.50 10.68 -13.94
CA THR A 91 -5.76 12.08 -14.31
C THR A 91 -7.12 12.19 -14.95
N ALA A 92 -7.84 13.27 -14.68
CA ALA A 92 -9.14 13.55 -15.28
C ALA A 92 -9.44 15.04 -15.22
N THR A 93 -10.49 15.45 -15.93
CA THR A 93 -11.02 16.81 -15.88
C THR A 93 -12.41 16.79 -15.25
N ILE A 94 -12.65 17.72 -14.34
CA ILE A 94 -13.96 18.01 -13.75
C ILE A 94 -14.49 19.26 -14.44
N PRO A 95 -15.57 19.18 -15.23
CA PRO A 95 -16.20 20.35 -15.82
C PRO A 95 -16.94 21.18 -14.77
N PRO A 96 -17.36 22.41 -15.11
CA PRO A 96 -18.23 23.20 -14.26
C PRO A 96 -19.50 22.44 -13.87
N PRO A 97 -19.98 22.58 -12.62
CA PRO A 97 -21.15 21.85 -12.15
C PRO A 97 -22.42 22.33 -12.86
N THR A 98 -23.28 21.38 -13.23
CA THR A 98 -24.56 21.65 -13.90
C THR A 98 -25.76 21.64 -12.95
N ASP A 99 -25.67 20.88 -11.86
CA ASP A 99 -26.76 20.62 -10.92
C ASP A 99 -26.23 20.15 -9.55
N ASP A 100 -27.13 20.02 -8.57
CA ASP A 100 -26.78 19.62 -7.20
C ASP A 100 -26.27 18.17 -7.12
N ALA A 101 -26.77 17.27 -7.97
CA ALA A 101 -26.30 15.87 -7.99
C ALA A 101 -24.86 15.78 -8.47
N PHE A 102 -24.46 16.64 -9.42
CA PHE A 102 -23.07 16.81 -9.82
C PHE A 102 -22.20 17.26 -8.65
N LEU A 103 -22.65 18.25 -7.88
CA LEU A 103 -21.92 18.76 -6.72
C LEU A 103 -21.73 17.68 -5.65
N GLU A 104 -22.78 16.93 -5.33
CA GLU A 104 -22.73 15.83 -4.38
C GLU A 104 -21.74 14.74 -4.85
N LYS A 105 -21.83 14.33 -6.11
CA LYS A 105 -20.94 13.29 -6.65
C LYS A 105 -19.49 13.75 -6.72
N ARG A 106 -19.26 15.02 -7.03
CA ARG A 106 -17.93 15.65 -6.98
C ARG A 106 -17.38 15.64 -5.56
N GLN A 107 -18.18 16.00 -4.56
CA GLN A 107 -17.75 15.98 -3.15
C GLN A 107 -17.42 14.56 -2.69
N GLU A 108 -18.28 13.58 -2.96
CA GLU A 108 -18.04 12.16 -2.66
C GLU A 108 -16.69 11.70 -3.23
N MET A 109 -16.43 12.03 -4.49
CA MET A 109 -15.19 11.67 -5.18
C MET A 109 -13.96 12.28 -4.49
N LEU A 110 -14.00 13.57 -4.18
CA LEU A 110 -12.89 14.32 -3.57
C LEU A 110 -12.64 13.93 -2.12
N LEU A 111 -13.67 13.48 -1.40
CA LEU A 111 -13.58 12.97 -0.03
C LEU A 111 -13.06 11.52 0.06
N GLY A 112 -12.48 11.00 -1.02
CA GLY A 112 -11.80 9.70 -1.05
C GLY A 112 -12.54 8.62 -1.83
N GLY A 113 -13.71 8.90 -2.42
CA GLY A 113 -14.40 7.96 -3.29
C GLY A 113 -13.53 7.47 -4.46
N LEU A 114 -12.75 8.39 -5.06
CA LEU A 114 -11.84 8.03 -6.15
C LEU A 114 -10.73 7.08 -5.69
N ALA A 115 -10.14 7.35 -4.52
CA ALA A 115 -9.12 6.49 -3.92
C ALA A 115 -9.67 5.09 -3.64
N ARG A 116 -10.86 5.01 -3.04
CA ARG A 116 -11.53 3.73 -2.75
C ARG A 116 -11.87 2.94 -4.01
N THR A 117 -12.24 3.62 -5.09
CA THR A 117 -12.46 3.00 -6.41
C THR A 117 -11.16 2.34 -6.92
N LEU A 118 -10.01 3.01 -6.77
CA LEU A 118 -8.72 2.44 -7.14
C LEU A 118 -8.32 1.25 -6.26
N GLU A 119 -8.62 1.31 -4.96
CA GLU A 119 -8.34 0.22 -4.03
C GLU A 119 -9.05 -1.07 -4.42
N THR A 120 -10.30 -1.00 -4.87
CA THR A 120 -11.02 -2.17 -5.39
C THR A 120 -10.41 -2.77 -6.66
N MET A 121 -9.52 -2.02 -7.33
CA MET A 121 -8.81 -2.43 -8.54
C MET A 121 -7.35 -2.82 -8.25
N GLY A 122 -6.98 -2.94 -6.99
CA GLY A 122 -5.63 -3.33 -6.57
C GLY A 122 -4.62 -2.17 -6.55
N TYR A 123 -5.07 -0.91 -6.43
CA TYR A 123 -4.21 0.26 -6.33
C TYR A 123 -4.47 1.06 -5.04
N ALA A 124 -3.42 1.37 -4.29
CA ALA A 124 -3.50 2.26 -3.15
C ALA A 124 -3.18 3.70 -3.57
N ALA A 125 -4.03 4.65 -3.18
CA ALA A 125 -3.73 6.07 -3.33
C ALA A 125 -2.53 6.47 -2.45
N GLU A 126 -1.65 7.32 -2.97
CA GLU A 126 -0.44 7.77 -2.27
C GLU A 126 -0.60 9.11 -1.56
N GLY A 127 -1.78 9.74 -1.68
CA GLY A 127 -2.07 11.03 -1.08
C GLY A 127 -3.47 11.53 -1.46
N PRO A 128 -3.79 12.79 -1.12
CA PRO A 128 -5.04 13.40 -1.51
C PRO A 128 -5.11 13.63 -3.02
N VAL A 129 -6.33 13.84 -3.52
CA VAL A 129 -6.55 14.28 -4.90
C VAL A 129 -5.95 15.68 -5.07
N GLN A 130 -5.02 15.81 -6.00
CA GLN A 130 -4.46 17.09 -6.40
C GLN A 130 -5.43 17.73 -7.39
N MET A 131 -5.73 19.01 -7.21
CA MET A 131 -6.65 19.75 -8.05
C MET A 131 -5.97 21.03 -8.53
N GLU A 132 -6.07 21.28 -9.83
CA GLU A 132 -5.60 22.49 -10.48
C GLU A 132 -6.78 23.11 -11.22
N GLU A 133 -7.09 24.37 -10.94
CA GLU A 133 -8.12 25.11 -11.65
C GLU A 133 -7.53 25.67 -12.95
N GLU A 134 -8.13 25.33 -14.09
CA GLU A 134 -7.71 25.85 -15.39
C GLU A 134 -8.50 27.13 -15.75
N SER A 135 -9.80 27.12 -15.48
CA SER A 135 -10.73 28.23 -15.72
C SER A 135 -11.96 28.09 -14.82
N GLU A 136 -12.86 29.08 -14.82
CA GLU A 136 -14.10 29.14 -14.01
C GLU A 136 -14.74 27.78 -13.68
N ASN A 137 -14.38 27.21 -12.53
CA ASN A 137 -14.85 25.90 -12.04
C ASN A 137 -14.54 24.66 -12.90
N LEU A 138 -13.60 24.75 -13.84
CA LEU A 138 -13.02 23.64 -14.57
C LEU A 138 -11.70 23.23 -13.92
N TYR A 139 -11.59 21.96 -13.52
CA TYR A 139 -10.45 21.46 -12.77
C TYR A 139 -9.79 20.27 -13.45
N HIS A 140 -8.47 20.30 -13.55
CA HIS A 140 -7.70 19.09 -13.77
C HIS A 140 -7.38 18.45 -12.42
N ILE A 141 -7.60 17.14 -12.34
CA ILE A 141 -7.29 16.37 -11.15
C ILE A 141 -6.22 15.34 -11.42
N ARG A 142 -5.43 15.09 -10.38
CA ARG A 142 -4.42 14.04 -10.36
C ARG A 142 -4.45 13.30 -9.04
N LEU A 143 -4.64 11.99 -9.08
CA LEU A 143 -4.52 11.12 -7.92
C LEU A 143 -3.34 10.15 -8.12
N PRO A 144 -2.21 10.37 -7.43
CA PRO A 144 -1.10 9.43 -7.45
C PRO A 144 -1.50 8.12 -6.76
N ALA A 145 -1.09 7.01 -7.36
CA ALA A 145 -1.42 5.67 -6.92
C ALA A 145 -0.26 4.70 -7.15
N ARG A 146 -0.20 3.66 -6.33
CA ARG A 146 0.73 2.54 -6.48
C ARG A 146 -0.02 1.22 -6.43
N PRO A 147 0.51 0.15 -7.04
CA PRO A 147 -0.04 -1.18 -6.82
C PRO A 147 -0.12 -1.50 -5.33
N ALA A 148 -1.27 -2.00 -4.89
CA ALA A 148 -1.48 -2.45 -3.53
C ALA A 148 -0.61 -3.68 -3.28
N ARG A 149 0.02 -3.75 -2.10
CA ARG A 149 0.72 -4.95 -1.67
C ARG A 149 -0.31 -5.99 -1.24
N PRO A 150 -0.14 -7.28 -1.58
CA PRO A 150 -0.98 -8.33 -1.04
C PRO A 150 -0.90 -8.30 0.49
N ARG A 151 -2.05 -8.27 1.16
CA ARG A 151 -2.14 -8.45 2.61
C ARG A 151 -2.01 -9.95 2.86
N GLY A 152 -0.81 -10.38 3.28
CA GLY A 152 -0.53 -11.76 3.69
C GLY A 152 -1.13 -12.10 5.04
#